data_AF-A0A7H0ICH7-F1
#
_entry.id   AF-A0A7H0ICH7-F1
#
_cell.length_a   1.000
_cell.length_b   1.000
_cell.length_c   1.000
_cell.angle_alpha   90.00
_cell.angle_beta   90.00
_cell.angle_gamma   90.00
#
_symmetry.space_group_name_H-M   'P 1'
#
loop_
_entity.id
_entity.type
_entity.pdbx_description
1 polymer ?
#
loop_
_entity_poly.entity_id
_entity_poly.type
_entity_poly.pdbx_seq_one_letter_code
_entity_poly.pdbx_strand_id
1 'polypeptide(L)'
;MTDGTAPSEELPRGSGMTIQVYTVNRHGTVTSDRGTTFVPARAPEATPVEEEAVTGVVTVCAEAQWFLAQETLPRHQTVQGLAREFSACLSRQIPCVEKLAGERGLDDPQAMTALAGVATARRRMNVPVQRGLVAEVERVGQLARSVLALHTHVGTLTDARTGR
;
A
#
# COMPACT_ATOMS: atom_id res chain seq x y z
N MET A 1 -38.12 -48.50 11.15
CA MET A 1 -37.04 -47.92 10.33
C MET A 1 -36.16 -47.14 11.28
N THR A 2 -34.98 -47.69 11.53
CA THR A 2 -33.94 -47.17 12.42
C THR A 2 -33.10 -46.13 11.70
N ASP A 3 -32.71 -45.10 12.42
CA ASP A 3 -31.38 -44.43 12.46
C ASP A 3 -31.61 -43.20 13.36
N GLY A 4 -30.86 -42.88 14.41
CA GLY A 4 -29.47 -43.15 14.76
C GLY A 4 -28.96 -41.83 15.36
N THR A 5 -28.95 -41.68 16.67
CA THR A 5 -28.45 -40.48 17.39
C THR A 5 -28.07 -40.99 18.79
N ALA A 6 -26.84 -40.90 19.30
CA ALA A 6 -25.72 -39.97 19.09
C ALA A 6 -24.37 -40.71 19.36
N PRO A 7 -23.19 -40.05 19.28
CA PRO A 7 -22.77 -39.18 20.38
C PRO A 7 -22.06 -37.88 19.96
N SER A 8 -21.98 -36.99 20.96
CA SER A 8 -21.34 -35.68 21.02
C SER A 8 -20.02 -35.54 20.26
N GLU A 9 -19.89 -34.44 19.52
CA GLU A 9 -18.62 -33.74 19.41
C GLU A 9 -18.73 -32.42 20.18
N GLU A 10 -17.85 -32.31 21.17
CA GLU A 10 -17.62 -31.12 21.97
C GLU A 10 -17.38 -29.91 21.07
N LEU A 11 -18.16 -28.85 21.31
CA LEU A 11 -17.86 -27.51 20.83
C LEU A 11 -16.49 -27.08 21.36
N PRO A 12 -15.46 -26.84 20.53
CA PRO A 12 -14.39 -25.95 20.94
C PRO A 12 -15.01 -24.57 21.09
N ARG A 13 -15.11 -24.10 22.33
CA ARG A 13 -15.35 -22.68 22.66
C ARG A 13 -14.13 -21.88 22.18
N GLY A 14 -14.07 -21.62 20.89
CA GLY A 14 -13.13 -20.69 20.26
C GLY A 14 -13.96 -19.67 19.48
N SER A 15 -13.74 -18.38 19.76
CA SER A 15 -14.33 -17.27 19.00
C SER A 15 -14.17 -17.52 17.51
N GLY A 16 -15.24 -17.88 16.82
CA GLY A 16 -15.28 -18.14 15.39
C GLY A 16 -16.70 -17.92 14.91
N MET A 17 -16.85 -17.27 13.76
CA MET A 17 -18.15 -16.95 13.19
C MET A 17 -18.51 -18.00 12.15
N THR A 18 -19.73 -18.53 12.26
CA THR A 18 -20.28 -19.45 11.27
C THR A 18 -21.11 -18.66 10.26
N ILE A 19 -20.79 -18.78 8.97
CA ILE A 19 -21.50 -18.06 7.90
C ILE A 19 -22.15 -19.07 6.95
N GLN A 20 -23.41 -18.84 6.57
CA GLN A 20 -24.10 -19.59 5.53
C GLN A 20 -23.84 -18.95 4.16
N VAL A 21 -23.36 -19.75 3.21
CA VAL A 21 -22.97 -19.25 1.89
C VAL A 21 -23.99 -19.68 0.85
N TYR A 22 -24.58 -18.70 0.17
CA TYR A 22 -25.57 -18.90 -0.87
C TYR A 22 -25.04 -18.49 -2.24
N THR A 23 -25.43 -19.22 -3.28
CA THR A 23 -25.29 -18.76 -4.67
C THR A 23 -26.51 -17.91 -5.02
N VAL A 24 -26.29 -16.69 -5.52
CA VAL A 24 -27.36 -15.77 -5.93
C VAL A 24 -27.22 -15.48 -7.43
N ASN A 25 -28.34 -15.52 -8.16
CA ASN A 25 -28.34 -15.18 -9.59
C ASN A 25 -28.34 -13.66 -9.82
N ARG A 26 -28.19 -13.26 -11.08
CA ARG A 26 -28.22 -11.84 -11.50
C ARG A 26 -29.52 -11.08 -11.20
N HIS A 27 -30.57 -11.77 -10.75
CA HIS A 27 -31.86 -11.21 -10.37
C HIS A 27 -32.06 -11.17 -8.84
N GLY A 28 -31.01 -11.47 -8.06
CA GLY A 28 -31.06 -11.41 -6.59
C GLY A 28 -31.73 -12.61 -5.93
N THR A 29 -32.01 -13.69 -6.66
CA THR A 29 -32.64 -14.90 -6.11
C THR A 29 -31.58 -15.94 -5.72
N VAL A 30 -31.69 -16.51 -4.52
CA VAL A 30 -30.82 -17.60 -4.05
C VAL A 30 -31.14 -18.88 -4.84
N THR A 31 -30.14 -19.44 -5.52
CA THR A 31 -30.31 -20.61 -6.39
C THR A 31 -29.71 -21.90 -5.82
N SER A 32 -28.81 -21.81 -4.84
CA SER A 32 -28.26 -22.98 -4.15
C SER A 32 -27.70 -22.59 -2.79
N ASP A 33 -28.03 -23.37 -1.77
CA ASP A 33 -27.33 -23.37 -0.50
C ASP A 33 -26.02 -24.16 -0.65
N ARG A 34 -24.88 -23.55 -0.32
CA ARG A 34 -23.57 -24.21 -0.41
C ARG A 34 -23.07 -24.71 0.94
N GLY A 35 -23.96 -24.79 1.92
CA GLY A 35 -23.63 -25.24 3.25
C GLY A 35 -23.03 -24.16 4.14
N THR A 36 -22.69 -24.58 5.34
CA THR A 36 -22.26 -23.72 6.44
C THR A 36 -20.75 -23.81 6.61
N THR A 37 -20.05 -22.67 6.52
CA THR A 37 -18.59 -22.60 6.66
C THR A 37 -18.20 -21.95 7.98
N PHE A 38 -17.30 -22.62 8.72
CA PHE A 38 -16.72 -22.08 9.93
C PHE A 38 -15.55 -21.15 9.60
N VAL A 39 -15.64 -19.90 10.04
CA VAL A 39 -14.54 -18.92 9.95
C VAL A 39 -13.93 -18.78 11.34
N PRO A 40 -12.72 -19.30 11.60
CA PRO A 40 -12.06 -19.06 12.89
C PRO A 40 -11.80 -17.55 13.04
N ALA A 41 -12.01 -16.98 14.25
CA ALA A 41 -11.53 -15.63 14.50
C ALA A 41 -10.01 -15.68 14.47
N ARG A 42 -9.49 -15.13 13.38
CA ARG A 42 -8.09 -15.01 13.00
C ARG A 42 -7.18 -14.79 14.21
N ALA A 43 -6.51 -15.84 14.66
CA ALA A 43 -5.18 -15.70 15.26
C ALA A 43 -4.25 -15.16 14.15
N PRO A 44 -3.30 -14.24 14.44
CA PRO A 44 -2.47 -13.62 13.43
C PRO A 44 -1.40 -14.61 12.96
N GLU A 45 -1.80 -15.56 12.11
CA GLU A 45 -0.86 -16.39 11.37
C GLU A 45 -0.31 -15.58 10.19
N ALA A 46 1.02 -15.42 10.20
CA ALA A 46 1.95 -15.04 9.13
C ALA A 46 1.35 -14.35 7.89
N THR A 47 1.36 -13.01 7.93
CA THR A 47 1.75 -12.10 6.84
C THR A 47 1.61 -12.55 5.38
N PRO A 48 0.73 -11.87 4.61
CA PRO A 48 1.03 -11.40 3.27
C PRO A 48 1.13 -9.87 3.30
N VAL A 49 2.00 -9.30 4.15
CA VAL A 49 2.12 -7.82 4.25
C VAL A 49 2.99 -7.24 3.15
N GLU A 50 3.79 -8.07 2.46
CA GLU A 50 4.72 -7.58 1.44
C GLU A 50 4.05 -7.37 0.08
N GLU A 51 3.14 -8.25 -0.35
CA GLU A 51 2.50 -8.16 -1.67
C GLU A 51 1.53 -6.96 -1.75
N GLU A 52 0.71 -6.76 -0.70
CA GLU A 52 -0.25 -5.67 -0.61
C GLU A 52 0.45 -4.29 -0.48
N ALA A 53 1.60 -4.25 0.22
CA ALA A 53 2.42 -3.04 0.33
C ALA A 53 3.10 -2.67 -1.00
N VAL A 54 3.56 -3.67 -1.76
CA VAL A 54 4.15 -3.47 -3.10
C VAL A 54 3.08 -2.97 -4.08
N THR A 55 1.88 -3.58 -4.10
CA THR A 55 0.76 -3.09 -4.91
C THR A 55 0.40 -1.65 -4.55
N GLY A 56 0.33 -1.34 -3.25
CA GLY A 56 0.03 0.02 -2.78
C GLY A 56 1.05 1.06 -3.24
N VAL A 57 2.35 0.74 -3.26
CA VAL A 57 3.38 1.67 -3.76
C VAL A 57 3.28 1.86 -5.27
N VAL A 58 3.04 0.80 -6.04
CA VAL A 58 2.91 0.88 -7.50
C VAL A 58 1.69 1.72 -7.89
N THR A 59 0.56 1.57 -7.19
CA THR A 59 -0.62 2.43 -7.39
C THR A 59 -0.30 3.89 -7.15
N VAL A 60 0.36 4.21 -6.03
CA VAL A 60 0.73 5.61 -5.71
C VAL A 60 1.71 6.18 -6.73
N CYS A 61 2.62 5.37 -7.30
CA CYS A 61 3.49 5.79 -8.40
C CYS A 61 2.69 6.11 -9.68
N ALA A 62 1.71 5.27 -10.02
CA ALA A 62 0.84 5.53 -11.17
C ALA A 62 0.01 6.82 -10.98
N GLU A 63 -0.49 7.06 -9.77
CA GLU A 63 -1.20 8.31 -9.41
C GLU A 63 -0.28 9.53 -9.45
N ALA A 64 0.96 9.42 -8.95
CA ALA A 64 1.96 10.47 -9.03
C ALA A 64 2.28 10.82 -10.49
N GLN A 65 2.42 9.81 -11.35
CA GLN A 65 2.65 10.01 -12.78
C GLN A 65 1.43 10.65 -13.46
N TRP A 66 0.23 10.16 -13.18
CA TRP A 66 -1.02 10.74 -13.67
C TRP A 66 -1.17 12.21 -13.26
N PHE A 67 -0.87 12.53 -11.99
CA PHE A 67 -0.96 13.89 -11.45
C PHE A 67 0.01 14.84 -12.14
N LEU A 68 1.25 14.41 -12.36
CA LEU A 68 2.27 15.20 -13.06
C LEU A 68 1.97 15.39 -14.54
N ALA A 69 1.20 14.49 -15.16
CA ALA A 69 0.77 14.58 -16.55
C ALA A 69 -0.48 15.46 -16.75
N GLN A 70 -1.09 15.98 -15.69
CA GLN A 70 -2.28 16.82 -15.83
C GLN A 70 -1.95 18.16 -16.49
N GLU A 71 -2.64 18.45 -17.60
CA GLU A 71 -2.57 19.75 -18.29
C GLU A 71 -3.47 20.81 -17.63
N THR A 72 -4.42 20.37 -16.80
CA THR A 72 -5.37 21.25 -16.10
C THR A 72 -5.26 21.05 -14.59
N LEU A 73 -5.62 22.09 -13.83
CA LEU A 73 -5.54 22.04 -12.37
C LEU A 73 -6.60 21.07 -11.80
N PRO A 74 -6.19 20.02 -11.06
CA PRO A 74 -7.14 19.13 -10.41
C PRO A 74 -7.96 19.87 -9.35
N ARG A 75 -9.14 19.34 -9.04
CA ARG A 75 -9.99 19.90 -7.97
C ARG A 75 -9.25 19.91 -6.64
N HIS A 76 -9.53 20.92 -5.81
CA HIS A 76 -8.86 21.09 -4.53
C HIS A 76 -8.91 19.84 -3.63
N GLN A 77 -10.06 19.16 -3.57
CA GLN A 77 -10.20 17.92 -2.79
C GLN A 77 -9.30 16.79 -3.31
N THR A 78 -9.16 16.65 -4.63
CA THR A 78 -8.26 15.68 -5.26
C THR A 78 -6.81 15.99 -4.90
N VAL A 79 -6.40 17.26 -4.99
CA VAL A 79 -5.04 17.69 -4.61
C VAL A 79 -4.75 17.39 -3.14
N GLN A 80 -5.71 17.62 -2.24
CA GLN A 80 -5.55 17.27 -0.81
C GLN A 80 -5.46 15.76 -0.57
N GLY A 81 -6.25 14.95 -1.28
CA GLY A 81 -6.19 13.48 -1.19
C GLY A 81 -4.81 12.97 -1.59
N LEU A 82 -4.36 13.35 -2.78
CA LEU A 82 -3.05 12.97 -3.32
C LEU A 82 -1.90 13.48 -2.45
N ALA A 83 -2.01 14.69 -1.87
CA ALA A 83 -1.01 15.19 -0.94
C ALA A 83 -0.81 14.26 0.26
N ARG A 84 -1.91 13.73 0.82
CA ARG A 84 -1.87 12.80 1.96
C ARG A 84 -1.28 11.45 1.54
N GLU A 85 -1.70 10.92 0.41
CA GLU A 85 -1.22 9.64 -0.11
C GLU A 85 0.27 9.67 -0.45
N PHE A 86 0.74 10.71 -1.16
CA PHE A 86 2.16 10.89 -1.45
C PHE A 86 2.98 11.04 -0.17
N SER A 87 2.51 11.84 0.80
CA SER A 87 3.22 12.02 2.08
C SER A 87 3.30 10.71 2.88
N ALA A 88 2.21 9.92 2.90
CA ALA A 88 2.19 8.62 3.56
C ALA A 88 3.11 7.61 2.86
N CYS A 89 3.15 7.61 1.53
CA CYS A 89 4.07 6.77 0.76
C CYS A 89 5.53 7.13 1.02
N LEU A 90 5.87 8.42 0.97
CA LEU A 90 7.22 8.90 1.29
C LEU A 90 7.64 8.53 2.71
N SER A 91 6.74 8.65 3.68
CA SER A 91 7.00 8.27 5.08
C SER A 91 7.38 6.79 5.23
N ARG A 92 6.85 5.91 4.36
CA ARG A 92 7.21 4.48 4.32
C ARG A 92 8.48 4.21 3.52
N GLN A 93 8.68 4.89 2.40
CA GLN A 93 9.82 4.66 1.52
C GLN A 93 11.14 5.20 2.07
N ILE A 94 11.11 6.34 2.76
CA ILE A 94 12.32 6.98 3.29
C ILE A 94 13.15 6.03 4.18
N PRO A 95 12.58 5.38 5.23
CA PRO A 95 13.34 4.44 6.05
C PRO A 95 13.86 3.23 5.26
N CYS A 96 13.13 2.79 4.24
CA CYS A 96 13.53 1.67 3.39
C CYS A 96 14.77 2.03 2.56
N VAL A 97 14.76 3.20 1.91
CA VAL A 97 15.92 3.70 1.15
C VAL A 97 17.12 3.94 2.06
N GLU A 98 16.92 4.53 3.25
CA GLU A 98 17.99 4.73 4.24
C GLU A 98 18.63 3.40 4.66
N LYS A 99 17.81 2.36 4.91
CA LYS A 99 18.31 1.02 5.24
C LYS A 99 19.09 0.41 4.08
N LEU A 100 18.53 0.39 2.87
CA LEU A 100 19.17 -0.20 1.68
C LEU A 100 20.47 0.52 1.31
N ALA A 101 20.52 1.84 1.47
CA ALA A 101 21.73 2.62 1.26
C ALA A 101 22.77 2.39 2.38
N GLY A 102 22.34 2.20 3.63
CA GLY A 102 23.24 1.90 4.75
C GLY A 102 23.90 0.52 4.68
N GLU A 103 23.30 -0.42 3.94
CA GLU A 103 23.89 -1.73 3.63
C GLU A 103 24.98 -1.64 2.54
N ARG A 104 25.17 -0.46 1.93
CA ARG A 104 26.20 -0.21 0.90
C ARG A 104 27.47 0.37 1.52
N GLY A 105 28.56 0.32 0.76
CA GLY A 105 29.78 1.03 1.12
C GLY A 105 29.57 2.55 1.14
N LEU A 106 30.30 3.24 2.02
CA LEU A 106 30.17 4.70 2.21
C LEU A 106 30.46 5.51 0.93
N ASP A 107 31.25 4.95 0.00
CA ASP A 107 31.63 5.58 -1.26
C ASP A 107 30.76 5.14 -2.45
N ASP A 108 29.68 4.38 -2.21
CA ASP A 108 28.79 3.92 -3.28
C ASP A 108 27.99 5.10 -3.87
N PRO A 109 28.17 5.42 -5.17
CA PRO A 109 27.53 6.59 -5.76
C PRO A 109 26.01 6.46 -5.85
N GLN A 110 25.47 5.24 -5.94
CA GLN A 110 24.02 5.00 -5.95
C GLN A 110 23.43 5.23 -4.57
N ALA A 111 24.08 4.76 -3.51
CA ALA A 111 23.71 4.99 -2.12
C ALA A 111 23.73 6.49 -1.80
N MET A 112 24.80 7.21 -2.15
CA MET A 112 24.90 8.67 -1.95
C MET A 112 23.78 9.42 -2.68
N THR A 113 23.50 9.06 -3.94
CA THR A 113 22.42 9.67 -4.73
C THR A 113 21.05 9.40 -4.08
N ALA A 114 20.80 8.17 -3.62
CA ALA A 114 19.56 7.81 -2.97
C ALA A 114 19.35 8.57 -1.64
N LEU A 115 20.41 8.74 -0.84
CA LEU A 115 20.36 9.54 0.39
C LEU A 115 20.13 11.03 0.12
N ALA A 116 20.70 11.58 -0.96
CA ALA A 116 20.40 12.94 -1.40
C ALA A 116 18.92 13.09 -1.83
N GLY A 117 18.37 12.05 -2.48
CA GLY A 117 16.94 11.93 -2.80
C GLY A 117 16.07 11.94 -1.53
N VAL A 118 16.44 11.17 -0.51
CA VAL A 118 15.77 11.14 0.80
C VAL A 118 15.78 12.52 1.47
N ALA A 119 16.93 13.18 1.53
CA ALA A 119 17.03 14.53 2.09
C ALA A 119 16.10 15.52 1.37
N THR A 120 15.99 15.40 0.05
CA THR A 120 15.08 16.22 -0.76
C THR A 120 13.60 15.90 -0.46
N ALA A 121 13.23 14.63 -0.35
CA ALA A 121 11.88 14.21 0.01
C ALA A 121 11.49 14.74 1.40
N ARG A 122 12.36 14.57 2.41
CA ARG A 122 12.14 15.11 3.76
C ARG A 122 11.95 16.62 3.76
N ARG A 123 12.75 17.38 2.99
CA ARG A 123 12.55 18.83 2.86
C ARG A 123 11.18 19.19 2.27
N ARG A 124 10.78 18.52 1.18
CA ARG A 124 9.50 18.77 0.51
C ARG A 124 8.29 18.42 1.38
N MET A 125 8.38 17.36 2.18
CA MET A 125 7.33 16.99 3.14
C MET A 125 7.13 18.02 4.25
N ASN A 126 8.19 18.78 4.60
CA ASN A 126 8.11 19.83 5.61
C ASN A 126 7.64 21.18 5.04
N VAL A 127 7.42 21.29 3.72
CA VAL A 127 6.83 22.50 3.13
C VAL A 127 5.36 22.56 3.55
N PRO A 128 4.91 23.65 4.22
CA PRO A 128 3.54 23.77 4.66
C PRO A 128 2.58 23.82 3.46
N VAL A 129 1.33 23.41 3.72
CA VAL A 129 0.22 23.56 2.76
C VAL A 129 0.17 25.00 2.28
N GLN A 130 0.13 25.19 0.96
CA GLN A 130 0.17 26.51 0.35
C GLN A 130 -1.23 27.11 0.27
N ARG A 131 -1.29 28.45 0.31
CA ARG A 131 -2.53 29.17 0.04
C ARG A 131 -2.76 29.26 -1.47
N GLY A 132 -3.95 28.88 -1.91
CA GLY A 132 -4.33 28.90 -3.32
C GLY A 132 -4.01 27.60 -4.05
N LEU A 133 -4.87 27.26 -5.02
CA LEU A 133 -4.82 25.96 -5.69
C LEU A 133 -3.54 25.75 -6.50
N VAL A 134 -3.06 26.78 -7.19
CA VAL A 134 -1.84 26.71 -8.03
C VAL A 134 -0.61 26.36 -7.20
N ALA A 135 -0.37 27.11 -6.13
CA ALA A 135 0.77 26.88 -5.24
C ALA A 135 0.69 25.52 -4.53
N GLU A 136 -0.53 25.08 -4.20
CA GLU A 136 -0.73 23.76 -3.59
C GLU A 136 -0.50 22.63 -4.60
N VAL A 137 -0.95 22.77 -5.85
CA VAL A 137 -0.66 21.82 -6.94
C VAL A 137 0.84 21.72 -7.18
N GLU A 138 1.57 22.84 -7.18
CA GLU A 138 3.01 22.83 -7.33
C GLU A 138 3.69 22.07 -6.18
N ARG A 139 3.30 22.36 -4.94
CA ARG A 139 3.81 21.67 -3.74
C ARG A 139 3.57 20.16 -3.83
N VAL A 140 2.35 19.75 -4.16
CA VAL A 140 1.99 18.34 -4.32
C VAL A 140 2.73 17.70 -5.50
N GLY A 141 3.00 18.46 -6.56
CA GLY A 141 3.83 18.01 -7.68
C GLY A 141 5.28 17.73 -7.25
N GLN A 142 5.83 18.52 -6.34
CA GLN A 142 7.15 18.23 -5.76
C GLN A 142 7.13 16.93 -4.93
N LEU A 143 6.05 16.65 -4.21
CA LEU A 143 5.87 15.37 -3.49
C LEU A 143 5.78 14.20 -4.47
N ALA A 144 4.97 14.32 -5.53
CA ALA A 144 4.83 13.30 -6.57
C ALA A 144 6.18 12.94 -7.22
N ARG A 145 7.00 13.95 -7.56
CA ARG A 145 8.36 13.73 -8.09
C ARG A 145 9.26 13.00 -7.09
N SER A 146 9.13 13.30 -5.80
CA SER A 146 9.86 12.57 -4.76
C SER A 146 9.42 11.11 -4.65
N VAL A 147 8.13 10.80 -4.76
CA VAL A 147 7.63 9.41 -4.74
C VAL A 147 8.26 8.61 -5.87
N LEU A 148 8.22 9.13 -7.10
CA LEU A 148 8.79 8.44 -8.26
C LEU A 148 10.31 8.25 -8.12
N ALA A 149 11.03 9.28 -7.69
CA ALA A 149 12.48 9.20 -7.51
C ALA A 149 12.88 8.17 -6.45
N LEU A 150 12.20 8.15 -5.29
CA LEU A 150 12.50 7.19 -4.23
C LEU A 150 12.14 5.76 -4.66
N HIS A 151 11.03 5.56 -5.39
CA HIS A 151 10.69 4.27 -5.96
C HIS A 151 11.78 3.76 -6.92
N THR A 152 12.29 4.62 -7.81
CA THR A 152 13.42 4.28 -8.68
C THR A 152 14.66 3.90 -7.87
N HIS A 153 15.00 4.66 -6.81
CA HIS A 153 16.14 4.33 -5.96
C HIS A 153 15.99 2.98 -5.25
N VAL A 154 14.80 2.64 -4.76
CA VAL A 154 14.53 1.31 -4.18
C VAL A 154 14.80 0.21 -5.21
N GLY A 155 14.34 0.38 -6.46
CA GLY A 155 14.61 -0.56 -7.55
C GLY A 155 16.11 -0.71 -7.79
N THR A 156 16.81 0.39 -8.06
CA THR A 156 18.26 0.38 -8.32
C THR A 156 19.07 -0.26 -7.18
N LEU A 157 18.76 0.08 -5.92
CA LEU A 157 19.45 -0.47 -4.76
C LEU A 157 19.10 -1.95 -4.50
N THR A 158 17.95 -2.43 -4.96
CA THR A 158 17.56 -3.84 -4.84
C THR A 158 18.18 -4.68 -5.95
N ASP A 159 18.21 -4.18 -7.19
CA ASP A 159 18.82 -4.86 -8.34
C ASP A 159 20.33 -5.02 -8.13
N ALA A 160 21.00 -3.94 -7.72
CA ALA A 160 22.42 -3.97 -7.40
C ALA A 160 22.75 -4.86 -6.19
N ARG A 161 21.77 -5.30 -5.38
CA ARG A 161 21.96 -6.22 -4.24
C ARG A 161 21.85 -7.67 -4.71
N THR A 162 21.00 -7.91 -5.70
CA THR A 162 20.72 -9.26 -6.22
C THR A 162 21.62 -9.66 -7.39
N GLY A 163 22.48 -8.75 -7.88
CA GLY A 163 23.49 -9.05 -8.89
C GLY A 163 22.90 -9.40 -10.26
N ARG A 164 21.71 -8.86 -10.56
CA ARG A 164 21.11 -8.91 -11.90
C ARG A 164 21.54 -7.72 -12.74
#